data_AF-A0A2S9G820-F1
#
_entry.id   AF-A0A2S9G820-F1
#
_cell.length_a   1.000
_cell.length_b   1.000
_cell.length_c   1.000
_cell.angle_alpha   90.00
_cell.angle_beta   90.00
_cell.angle_gamma   90.00
#
_symmetry.space_group_name_H-M   'P 1'
#
loop_
_entity.id
_entity.type
_entity.pdbx_description
1 polymer ?
#
loop_
_entity_poly.entity_id
_entity_poly.type
_entity_poly.pdbx_seq_one_letter_code
_entity_poly.pdbx_strand_id
1 'polypeptide(L)'
;GLLDVETNFVAEKALRLPQGQWRGVPAAGYEIHHGRITAGGGVEEFPGGGRSGAVFGTMWHGAFEGDALRASFLRESLGLTPSG
;
A
#
# COMPACT_ATOMS: atom_id res chain seq x y z
N GLY A 1 0.28 -16.83 2.68
CA GLY A 1 1.49 -16.33 1.99
C GLY A 1 2.35 -15.58 2.98
N LEU A 2 3.18 -14.63 2.54
CA LEU A 2 3.93 -13.75 3.46
C LEU A 2 3.05 -12.68 4.13
N LEU A 3 1.90 -12.38 3.51
CA LEU A 3 0.82 -11.60 4.11
C LEU A 3 -0.42 -12.49 4.21
N ASP A 4 -1.17 -12.34 5.30
CA ASP A 4 -2.49 -12.93 5.48
C ASP A 4 -3.52 -12.06 4.76
N VAL A 5 -3.53 -12.16 3.44
CA VAL A 5 -4.47 -11.43 2.56
C VAL A 5 -5.11 -12.41 1.60
N GLU A 6 -6.41 -12.26 1.41
CA GLU A 6 -7.19 -13.02 0.43
C GLU A 6 -7.57 -12.11 -0.73
N THR A 7 -7.46 -12.60 -1.96
CA THR A 7 -7.92 -11.88 -3.15
C THR A 7 -9.15 -12.55 -3.74
N ASN A 8 -10.26 -11.82 -3.73
CA ASN A 8 -11.50 -12.21 -4.39
C ASN A 8 -11.63 -11.49 -5.72
N PHE A 9 -11.68 -12.23 -6.83
CA PHE A 9 -11.88 -11.65 -8.15
C PHE A 9 -13.35 -11.39 -8.42
N VAL A 10 -13.67 -10.16 -8.85
CA VAL A 10 -15.02 -9.77 -9.25
C VAL A 10 -15.03 -9.24 -10.67
N ALA A 11 -16.18 -9.33 -11.35
CA ALA A 11 -16.34 -8.86 -12.72
C ALA A 11 -16.08 -7.35 -12.84
N GLU A 12 -16.41 -6.57 -11.81
CA GLU A 12 -16.20 -5.14 -11.82
C GLU A 12 -14.73 -4.76 -11.63
N LYS A 13 -14.20 -4.03 -12.61
CA LYS A 13 -12.82 -3.54 -12.58
C LYS A 13 -12.72 -2.32 -11.66
N ALA A 14 -11.82 -2.37 -10.68
CA ALA A 14 -11.38 -1.16 -10.00
C ALA A 14 -10.55 -0.34 -11.01
N LEU A 15 -11.06 0.86 -11.33
CA LEU A 15 -10.41 1.84 -12.19
C LEU A 15 -10.59 3.22 -11.56
N ARG A 16 -9.63 3.64 -10.73
CA ARG A 16 -9.74 4.89 -9.96
C ARG A 16 -8.38 5.45 -9.54
N LEU A 17 -8.40 6.69 -9.07
CA LEU A 17 -7.26 7.43 -8.52
C LEU A 17 -7.47 7.62 -7.00
N PRO A 18 -7.16 6.61 -6.17
CA PRO A 18 -7.36 6.73 -4.73
C PRO A 18 -6.34 7.71 -4.12
N GLN A 19 -6.77 8.34 -3.04
CA GLN A 19 -5.96 9.20 -2.18
C GLN A 19 -6.17 8.76 -0.73
N GLY A 20 -5.14 8.92 0.09
CA GLY A 20 -5.19 8.58 1.51
C GLY A 20 -3.91 9.01 2.20
N GLN A 21 -3.57 8.30 3.28
CA GLN A 21 -2.39 8.59 4.07
C GLN A 21 -1.81 7.31 4.66
N TRP A 22 -0.52 7.34 4.99
CA TRP A 22 0.10 6.30 5.80
C TRP A 22 1.12 6.93 6.74
N ARG A 23 1.07 6.57 8.03
CA ARG A 23 1.88 7.22 9.07
C ARG A 23 1.77 8.77 9.04
N GLY A 24 0.57 9.28 8.72
CA GLY A 24 0.28 10.71 8.68
C GLY A 24 0.82 11.46 7.46
N VAL A 25 1.47 10.80 6.50
CA VAL A 25 1.91 11.44 5.24
C VAL A 25 0.94 11.11 4.10
N PRO A 26 0.71 12.05 3.16
CA PRO A 26 -0.18 11.84 2.03
C PRO A 26 0.33 10.71 1.12
N ALA A 27 -0.61 9.92 0.61
CA ALA A 27 -0.38 8.85 -0.35
C ALA A 27 -1.43 8.94 -1.46
N ALA A 28 -1.01 8.69 -2.69
CA ALA A 28 -1.90 8.62 -3.85
C ALA A 28 -1.36 7.60 -4.83
N GLY A 29 -2.21 7.13 -5.73
CA GLY A 29 -1.81 6.23 -6.80
C GLY A 29 -2.97 5.99 -7.75
N TYR A 30 -2.92 4.88 -8.47
CA TYR A 30 -4.03 4.42 -9.29
C TYR A 30 -4.26 2.92 -9.13
N GLU A 31 -5.50 2.49 -9.35
CA GLU A 31 -5.91 1.08 -9.31
C GLU A 31 -6.45 0.67 -10.69
N ILE A 32 -6.00 -0.47 -11.21
CA ILE A 32 -6.46 -1.10 -12.45
C ILE A 32 -6.49 -2.62 -12.25
N HIS A 33 -7.52 -3.16 -11.59
CA HIS A 33 -7.56 -4.60 -11.27
C HIS A 33 -8.98 -5.13 -11.02
N HIS A 34 -9.17 -6.44 -11.18
CA HIS A 34 -10.42 -7.14 -10.84
C HIS A 34 -10.42 -7.72 -9.42
N GLY A 35 -9.25 -8.01 -8.85
CA GLY A 35 -9.13 -8.50 -7.48
C GLY A 35 -9.63 -7.47 -6.47
N ARG A 36 -10.21 -7.94 -5.37
CA ARG A 36 -10.47 -7.18 -4.14
C ARG A 36 -9.79 -7.93 -3.01
N ILE A 37 -9.08 -7.20 -2.16
CA ILE A 37 -8.34 -7.81 -1.07
C ILE A 37 -9.09 -7.66 0.25
N THR A 38 -9.03 -8.69 1.08
CA THR A 38 -9.41 -8.64 2.49
C THR A 38 -8.19 -9.01 3.32
N ALA A 39 -7.92 -8.21 4.36
CA ALA A 39 -6.83 -8.45 5.29
C ALA A 39 -7.31 -9.37 6.43
N GLY A 40 -6.52 -10.39 6.72
CA GLY A 40 -6.71 -11.27 7.86
C GLY A 40 -6.06 -10.74 9.14
N GLY A 41 -5.83 -11.62 10.10
CA GLY A 41 -5.39 -11.26 11.43
C GLY A 41 -3.94 -10.74 11.45
N GLY A 42 -3.68 -9.65 12.17
CA GLY A 42 -2.33 -9.12 12.35
C GLY A 42 -1.72 -8.43 11.12
N VAL A 43 -2.53 -8.18 10.08
CA VAL A 43 -2.13 -7.32 8.97
C VAL A 43 -2.41 -5.88 9.32
N GLU A 44 -1.35 -5.08 9.41
CA GLU A 44 -1.44 -3.64 9.61
C GLU A 44 -1.80 -2.92 8.31
N GLU A 45 -2.43 -1.76 8.43
CA GLU A 45 -2.82 -0.94 7.28
C GLU A 45 -1.59 -0.43 6.50
N PHE A 46 -1.67 -0.56 5.17
CA PHE A 46 -0.80 0.10 4.21
C PHE A 46 -1.68 0.60 3.04
N PRO A 47 -1.37 1.71 2.35
CA PRO A 47 -2.24 2.27 1.33
C PRO A 47 -2.67 1.23 0.29
N GLY A 48 -3.97 0.99 0.17
CA GLY A 48 -4.54 0.01 -0.76
C GLY A 48 -4.12 -1.43 -0.51
N GLY A 49 -3.69 -1.77 0.70
CA GLY A 49 -3.00 -3.03 0.98
C GLY A 49 -2.82 -3.29 2.46
N GLY A 50 -1.70 -3.92 2.79
CA GLY A 50 -1.39 -4.28 4.16
C GLY A 50 0.08 -4.61 4.39
N ARG A 51 0.43 -4.74 5.66
CA ARG A 51 1.79 -5.01 6.12
C ARG A 51 1.81 -6.07 7.22
N SER A 52 2.85 -6.91 7.21
CA SER A 52 3.23 -7.73 8.36
C SER A 52 4.76 -7.71 8.50
N GLY A 53 5.27 -7.16 9.59
CA GLY A 53 6.72 -7.05 9.82
C GLY A 53 7.42 -6.24 8.72
N ALA A 54 8.32 -6.86 7.96
CA ALA A 54 9.03 -6.24 6.83
C ALA A 54 8.34 -6.46 5.47
N VAL A 55 7.18 -7.11 5.45
CA VAL A 55 6.45 -7.43 4.23
C VAL A 55 5.37 -6.39 4.01
N PHE A 56 5.36 -5.78 2.83
CA PHE A 56 4.39 -4.77 2.42
C PHE A 56 3.74 -5.18 1.11
N GLY A 57 2.44 -4.99 1.00
CA GLY A 57 1.69 -5.17 -0.23
C GLY A 57 0.76 -3.98 -0.45
N THR A 58 0.61 -3.56 -1.70
CA THR A 58 -0.31 -2.49 -2.11
C THR A 58 -0.91 -2.81 -3.47
N MET A 59 -2.20 -2.48 -3.63
CA MET A 59 -2.89 -2.49 -4.93
C MET A 59 -2.74 -1.16 -5.69
N TRP A 60 -2.13 -0.15 -5.06
CA TRP A 60 -1.94 1.17 -5.68
C TRP A 60 -0.67 1.18 -6.50
N HIS A 61 -0.84 1.23 -7.81
CA HIS A 61 0.26 1.50 -8.72
C HIS A 61 0.69 2.97 -8.59
N GLY A 62 1.99 3.24 -8.74
CA GLY A 62 2.55 4.58 -8.60
C GLY A 62 2.60 5.11 -7.15
N ALA A 63 2.23 4.32 -6.13
CA ALA A 63 2.15 4.79 -4.75
C ALA A 63 3.41 5.54 -4.26
N PHE A 64 4.60 5.08 -4.67
CA PHE A 64 5.89 5.65 -4.28
C PHE A 64 6.41 6.77 -5.18
N GLU A 65 5.60 7.28 -6.11
CA GLU A 65 5.92 8.50 -6.88
C GLU A 65 5.85 9.75 -5.99
N GLY A 66 5.01 9.73 -4.96
CA GLY A 66 4.93 10.80 -3.97
C GLY A 66 6.11 10.79 -2.98
N ASP A 67 6.82 11.91 -2.89
CA ASP A 67 8.01 12.06 -2.04
C ASP A 67 7.73 11.77 -0.56
N ALA A 68 6.60 12.24 -0.03
CA ALA A 68 6.25 12.09 1.37
C ALA A 68 6.10 10.61 1.77
N LEU A 69 5.36 9.83 0.98
CA LEU A 69 5.19 8.39 1.22
C LEU A 69 6.52 7.65 1.08
N ARG A 70 7.28 7.93 0.02
CA ARG A 70 8.59 7.30 -0.23
C ARG A 70 9.57 7.56 0.91
N ALA A 71 9.68 8.81 1.36
CA ALA A 71 10.51 9.18 2.50
C ALA A 71 10.08 8.48 3.79
N SER A 72 8.77 8.41 4.05
CA SER A 72 8.23 7.73 5.23
C SER A 72 8.51 6.22 5.20
N PHE A 73 8.35 5.59 4.03
CA PHE A 73 8.60 4.15 3.84
C PHE A 73 10.06 3.78 4.02
N LEU A 74 10.99 4.55 3.44
CA LEU A 74 12.43 4.30 3.57
C LEU A 74 12.90 4.45 5.03
N ARG A 75 12.38 5.46 5.74
CA ARG A 75 12.67 5.63 7.16
C ARG A 75 12.13 4.48 8.01
N GLU A 76 10.89 4.08 7.79
CA GLU A 76 10.24 2.99 8.53
C GLU A 76 10.90 1.63 8.25
N SER A 77 11.25 1.36 7.00
CA SER A 77 11.68 0.01 6.58
C SER A 77 13.19 -0.19 6.68
N LEU A 78 13.96 0.88 6.49
CA LEU A 78 15.42 0.82 6.38
C LEU A 78 16.15 1.74 7.38
N GLY A 79 15.43 2.53 8.17
CA GLY A 79 16.04 3.53 9.06
C GLY A 79 16.77 4.65 8.31
N LEU A 80 16.48 4.84 7.02
CA LEU A 80 17.17 5.80 6.17
C LEU A 80 16.49 7.17 6.22
N THR A 81 17.32 8.21 6.30
CA THR A 81 16.88 9.58 6.03
C THR A 81 16.96 9.82 4.52
N PRO A 82 15.97 10.51 3.90
CA PRO A 82 16.08 10.92 2.51
C PRO A 82 17.33 11.76 2.30
N SER A 83 18.00 11.59 1.16
CA SER A 83 19.24 12.29 0.80
C SER A 83 19.01 13.75 0.36
N GLY A 84 17.98 14.41 0.89
CA GLY A 84 17.61 15.78 0.54
C GLY A 84 18.70 16.79 0.85
#